data_AF-X6N1Z3-F1
#
_entry.id   AF-X6N1Z3-F1
#
_cell.length_a   1.000
_cell.length_b   1.000
_cell.length_c   1.000
_cell.angle_alpha   90.00
_cell.angle_beta   90.00
_cell.angle_gamma   90.00
#
_symmetry.space_group_name_H-M   'P 1'
#
loop_
_entity.id
_entity.type
_entity.pdbx_description
1 polymer ?
#
loop_
_entity_poly.entity_id
_entity_poly.type
_entity_poly.pdbx_seq_one_letter_code
_entity_poly.pdbx_strand_id
1 'polypeptide(L)'
;MNIQKFGHFNKVQDLLKKRTWGYPCACVSTRTAASKAFKSPFFLKKKERGGGGDDYVIETQTTKKKKNKKEKQEYTIKRHKRFLTRLFNDPELIPLGGGGLQRRVMDIVVKRRLPRVEKQYETIGGSPIRKWTDIQGHLMCEKLDALSPETAPHKHYACFRYAPPFTEDVLQQMKEDGIEHAVAFSQYPQWCCSTSGSSINHLWRQVHHLNLEHAFHWSIIDRWFLHRKYVQSVAERILSSVTHFVNTTSPVQSNSQDIAILFSAHSVPLKTVTKGDPYVFEVAATVKAVMEELSSDKSPFSLQHVCPPDKFRVHHQLVWQSKVGYLPWMTPSTAGVLEQIGRNAKARADKCAVFVVPFVFTSDHIETLFELDIEYKHVAEKAGIAQYIRVPALNDSPIFIDALSAIVQEHLLKQSNMTADYHWRCPGCNNDLCRSIVNPKFEQHATAQRVKLAMLK
;
A
#
# COMPACT_ATOMS: atom_id res chain seq x y z
N MET A 1 16.32 22.27 -45.24
CA MET A 1 17.62 21.55 -45.10
C MET A 1 18.15 21.85 -43.71
N ASN A 2 18.54 20.95 -42.81
CA ASN A 2 18.62 19.50 -42.78
C ASN A 2 18.58 19.07 -41.29
N ILE A 3 17.68 18.14 -40.98
CA ILE A 3 17.94 16.86 -40.29
C ILE A 3 19.08 16.84 -39.25
N GLN A 4 18.73 16.87 -37.96
CA GLN A 4 19.37 16.08 -36.90
C GLN A 4 18.34 15.69 -35.82
N LYS A 5 17.29 14.95 -36.24
CA LYS A 5 16.50 14.10 -35.36
C LYS A 5 17.12 12.71 -35.46
N PHE A 6 17.80 12.22 -34.42
CA PHE A 6 17.95 10.79 -34.05
C PHE A 6 19.02 10.66 -32.95
N GLY A 7 18.73 11.18 -31.75
CA GLY A 7 19.59 11.01 -30.56
C GLY A 7 18.83 10.69 -29.26
N HIS A 8 17.49 10.62 -29.31
CA HIS A 8 16.64 10.55 -28.10
C HIS A 8 16.14 9.14 -27.74
N PHE A 9 16.41 8.11 -28.55
CA PHE A 9 15.87 6.76 -28.29
C PHE A 9 16.72 5.92 -27.33
N ASN A 10 18.05 6.08 -27.32
CA ASN A 10 18.93 5.31 -26.45
C ASN A 10 18.90 5.81 -24.99
N LYS A 11 18.65 7.10 -24.77
CA LYS A 11 18.45 7.64 -23.42
C LYS A 11 17.18 7.12 -22.74
N VAL A 12 16.15 6.69 -23.48
CA VAL A 12 14.91 6.12 -22.89
C VAL A 12 15.12 4.72 -22.31
N GLN A 13 16.12 3.98 -22.80
CA GLN A 13 16.35 2.58 -22.43
C GLN A 13 16.95 2.43 -21.02
N ASP A 14 17.74 3.40 -20.55
CA ASP A 14 18.29 3.41 -19.19
C ASP A 14 17.31 3.95 -18.12
N LEU A 15 16.24 4.64 -18.53
CA LEU A 15 15.28 5.32 -17.62
C LEU A 15 14.41 4.36 -16.81
N LEU A 16 14.43 3.07 -17.14
CA LEU A 16 13.35 2.15 -16.80
C LEU A 16 13.84 0.86 -16.14
N LYS A 17 14.88 0.92 -15.30
CA LYS A 17 15.45 -0.28 -14.65
C LYS A 17 14.82 -0.70 -13.30
N LYS A 18 13.96 0.11 -12.64
CA LYS A 18 13.53 -0.16 -11.22
C LYS A 18 12.05 0.08 -10.77
N ARG A 19 10.99 -0.21 -11.54
CA ARG A 19 9.58 0.08 -11.14
C ARG A 19 8.80 -1.21 -10.95
N THR A 20 8.30 -1.43 -9.75
CA THR A 20 7.24 -2.39 -9.36
C THR A 20 6.38 -1.69 -8.33
N TRP A 21 5.06 -1.59 -8.53
CA TRP A 21 4.20 -0.79 -7.66
C TRP A 21 2.83 -1.45 -7.44
N GLY A 22 2.58 -2.02 -6.27
CA GLY A 22 1.30 -2.62 -5.92
C GLY A 22 0.54 -1.73 -4.95
N TYR A 23 -0.60 -1.18 -5.39
CA TYR A 23 -1.33 -0.19 -4.61
C TYR A 23 -2.75 -0.69 -4.22
N PRO A 24 -3.03 -1.02 -2.93
CA PRO A 24 -4.38 -1.28 -2.42
C PRO A 24 -5.23 -0.01 -2.28
N CYS A 25 -6.55 -0.14 -2.49
CA CYS A 25 -7.59 0.68 -1.88
C CYS A 25 -8.62 -0.30 -1.27
N ALA A 26 -9.21 0.03 -0.13
CA ALA A 26 -10.29 -0.76 0.45
C ALA A 26 -11.59 0.06 0.43
N CYS A 27 -12.72 -0.60 0.25
CA CYS A 27 -14.04 -0.01 0.45
C CYS A 27 -14.70 -0.73 1.63
N VAL A 28 -15.26 0.03 2.56
CA VAL A 28 -16.05 -0.49 3.69
C VAL A 28 -17.47 -0.03 3.46
N SER A 29 -18.46 -0.92 3.52
CA SER A 29 -19.85 -0.55 3.32
C SER A 29 -20.71 -0.88 4.52
N THR A 30 -21.76 -0.10 4.70
CA THR A 30 -22.84 -0.31 5.66
C THR A 30 -24.16 -0.53 4.90
N ARG A 31 -25.05 -1.37 5.43
CA ARG A 31 -26.43 -1.49 4.92
C ARG A 31 -27.35 -0.64 5.79
N THR A 32 -28.13 0.26 5.20
CA THR A 32 -29.11 1.10 5.92
C THR A 32 -30.55 0.89 5.43
N ALA A 33 -31.10 -0.31 5.60
CA ALA A 33 -32.56 -0.48 5.65
C ALA A 33 -32.93 -1.74 6.45
N ALA A 34 -33.95 -1.59 7.29
CA ALA A 34 -34.42 -2.57 8.25
C ALA A 34 -34.72 -3.95 7.64
N SER A 35 -34.24 -4.98 8.35
CA SER A 35 -34.70 -6.38 8.35
C SER A 35 -35.03 -7.06 7.01
N LYS A 36 -34.23 -8.07 6.67
CA LYS A 36 -34.74 -9.43 6.40
C LYS A 36 -33.59 -10.43 6.50
N ALA A 37 -33.68 -11.29 7.52
CA ALA A 37 -32.79 -12.40 7.75
C ALA A 37 -32.76 -13.32 6.52
N PHE A 38 -31.57 -13.52 5.94
CA PHE A 38 -31.39 -14.54 4.91
C PHE A 38 -31.00 -15.85 5.59
N LYS A 39 -31.95 -16.79 5.63
CA LYS A 39 -31.69 -18.19 5.99
C LYS A 39 -30.86 -18.82 4.87
N SER A 40 -29.66 -19.28 5.22
CA SER A 40 -28.88 -20.22 4.41
C SER A 40 -29.50 -21.63 4.52
N PRO A 41 -29.80 -22.32 3.41
CA PRO A 41 -29.93 -23.76 3.44
C PRO A 41 -28.66 -24.41 2.87
N PHE A 42 -27.99 -25.17 3.73
CA PHE A 42 -27.15 -26.31 3.35
C PHE A 42 -27.86 -27.21 2.33
N PHE A 43 -27.12 -27.79 1.37
CA PHE A 43 -26.96 -29.25 1.21
C PHE A 43 -26.17 -29.58 -0.08
N LEU A 44 -24.99 -30.17 0.10
CA LEU A 44 -24.25 -30.89 -0.93
C LEU A 44 -24.93 -32.25 -1.18
N LYS A 45 -25.36 -32.51 -2.42
CA LYS A 45 -25.86 -33.83 -2.84
C LYS A 45 -24.79 -34.55 -3.66
N LYS A 46 -24.38 -35.71 -3.12
CA LYS A 46 -23.52 -36.74 -3.72
C LYS A 46 -24.21 -37.34 -4.96
N LYS A 47 -23.50 -37.57 -6.06
CA LYS A 47 -24.00 -38.37 -7.18
C LYS A 47 -22.98 -39.46 -7.54
N GLU A 48 -23.49 -40.69 -7.57
CA GLU A 48 -22.79 -41.94 -7.81
C GLU A 48 -22.42 -42.15 -9.29
N ARG A 49 -21.52 -43.11 -9.47
CA ARG A 49 -20.87 -43.53 -10.71
C ARG A 49 -21.83 -44.22 -11.68
N GLY A 50 -21.64 -43.98 -12.97
CA GLY A 50 -22.08 -44.83 -14.07
C GLY A 50 -20.95 -44.91 -15.10
N GLY A 51 -20.57 -46.13 -15.49
CA GLY A 51 -19.42 -46.42 -16.33
C GLY A 51 -19.64 -46.21 -17.83
N GLY A 52 -18.53 -46.13 -18.55
CA GLY A 52 -18.42 -46.11 -20.00
C GLY A 52 -16.96 -45.81 -20.34
N GLY A 53 -16.29 -46.73 -21.02
CA GLY A 53 -14.83 -46.74 -21.16
C GLY A 53 -14.26 -45.53 -21.90
N ASP A 54 -13.09 -45.08 -21.44
CA ASP A 54 -12.22 -44.17 -22.17
C ASP A 54 -10.77 -44.62 -21.95
N ASP A 55 -10.01 -44.64 -23.04
CA ASP A 55 -8.60 -44.96 -23.11
C ASP A 55 -7.80 -44.30 -21.98
N TYR A 56 -7.16 -45.12 -21.14
CA TYR A 56 -6.22 -44.62 -20.15
C TYR A 56 -4.93 -44.17 -20.84
N VAL A 57 -4.93 -42.93 -21.34
CA VAL A 57 -3.68 -42.19 -21.50
C VAL A 57 -3.10 -42.02 -20.10
N ILE A 58 -2.08 -42.83 -19.76
CA ILE A 58 -1.23 -42.61 -18.60
C ILE A 58 -0.43 -41.33 -18.87
N GLU A 59 -1.10 -40.18 -18.74
CA GLU A 59 -0.42 -38.89 -18.68
C GLU A 59 0.33 -38.91 -17.35
N THR A 60 1.60 -39.33 -17.40
CA THR A 60 2.46 -39.54 -16.22
C THR A 60 2.30 -38.38 -15.24
N GLN A 61 2.25 -38.65 -13.93
CA GLN A 61 2.11 -37.57 -12.93
C GLN A 61 3.18 -36.48 -13.10
N THR A 62 4.31 -36.83 -13.71
CA THR A 62 5.39 -35.92 -14.13
C THR A 62 4.96 -34.97 -15.25
N THR A 63 4.27 -35.44 -16.30
CA THR A 63 3.67 -34.59 -17.35
C THR A 63 2.51 -33.75 -16.82
N LYS A 64 1.61 -34.29 -15.98
CA LYS A 64 0.54 -33.49 -15.33
C LYS A 64 1.10 -32.43 -14.39
N LYS A 65 2.12 -32.74 -13.57
CA LYS A 65 2.83 -31.76 -12.73
C LYS A 65 3.56 -30.71 -13.57
N LYS A 66 4.20 -31.10 -14.69
CA LYS A 66 4.86 -30.15 -15.61
C LYS A 66 3.86 -29.26 -16.35
N LYS A 67 2.71 -29.81 -16.76
CA LYS A 67 1.61 -29.08 -17.42
C LYS A 67 0.95 -28.09 -16.43
N ASN A 68 0.61 -28.54 -15.22
CA ASN A 68 0.14 -27.67 -14.14
C ASN A 68 1.17 -26.60 -13.75
N LYS A 69 2.47 -26.92 -13.75
CA LYS A 69 3.53 -25.94 -13.46
C LYS A 69 3.65 -24.90 -14.58
N LYS A 70 3.60 -25.32 -15.85
CA LYS A 70 3.65 -24.45 -17.02
C LYS A 70 2.41 -23.54 -17.11
N GLU A 71 1.22 -24.09 -16.87
CA GLU A 71 -0.04 -23.33 -16.84
C GLU A 71 -0.07 -22.34 -15.67
N LYS A 72 0.38 -22.74 -14.47
CA LYS A 72 0.49 -21.84 -13.31
C LYS A 72 1.51 -20.73 -13.56
N GLN A 73 2.63 -21.05 -14.22
CA GLN A 73 3.64 -20.07 -14.60
C GLN A 73 3.10 -19.10 -15.66
N GLU A 74 2.42 -19.58 -16.69
CA GLU A 74 1.80 -18.77 -17.73
C GLU A 74 0.70 -17.84 -17.18
N TYR A 75 -0.11 -18.34 -16.24
CA TYR A 75 -1.09 -17.54 -15.51
C TYR A 75 -0.43 -16.42 -14.69
N THR A 76 0.68 -16.74 -14.01
CA THR A 76 1.45 -15.78 -13.21
C THR A 76 2.07 -14.69 -14.09
N ILE A 77 2.65 -15.07 -15.23
CA ILE A 77 3.21 -14.15 -16.24
C ILE A 77 2.12 -13.21 -16.77
N LYS A 78 0.95 -13.76 -17.13
CA LYS A 78 -0.19 -12.98 -17.60
C LYS A 78 -0.67 -11.97 -16.55
N ARG A 79 -0.67 -12.37 -15.26
CA ARG A 79 -1.05 -11.49 -14.15
C ARG A 79 -0.08 -10.33 -13.96
N HIS A 80 1.23 -10.60 -13.90
CA HIS A 80 2.25 -9.54 -13.76
C HIS A 80 2.28 -8.62 -14.97
N LYS A 81 2.14 -9.15 -16.19
CA LYS A 81 2.02 -8.34 -17.40
C LYS A 81 0.82 -7.42 -17.34
N ARG A 82 -0.36 -7.93 -16.99
CA ARG A 82 -1.60 -7.15 -16.87
C ARG A 82 -1.48 -6.04 -15.81
N PHE A 83 -0.86 -6.37 -14.68
CA PHE A 83 -0.56 -5.42 -13.62
C PHE A 83 0.36 -4.28 -14.09
N LEU A 84 1.51 -4.61 -14.68
CA LEU A 84 2.46 -3.61 -15.18
C LEU A 84 1.83 -2.76 -16.30
N THR A 85 1.09 -3.37 -17.23
CA THR A 85 0.41 -2.62 -18.29
C THR A 85 -0.57 -1.59 -17.70
N ARG A 86 -1.41 -1.95 -16.72
CA ARG A 86 -2.32 -0.96 -16.10
C ARG A 86 -1.55 0.15 -15.38
N LEU A 87 -0.54 -0.23 -14.63
CA LEU A 87 0.29 0.69 -13.86
C LEU A 87 1.01 1.71 -14.73
N PHE A 88 1.66 1.27 -15.80
CA PHE A 88 2.42 2.14 -16.69
C PHE A 88 1.53 3.03 -17.58
N ASN A 89 0.29 2.62 -17.80
CA ASN A 89 -0.69 3.39 -18.56
C ASN A 89 -1.53 4.34 -17.68
N ASP A 90 -1.28 4.43 -16.36
CA ASP A 90 -1.96 5.40 -15.51
C ASP A 90 -1.38 6.81 -15.71
N PRO A 91 -2.16 7.77 -16.24
CA PRO A 91 -1.71 9.15 -16.41
C PRO A 91 -1.48 9.89 -15.08
N GLU A 92 -2.07 9.43 -13.98
CA GLU A 92 -1.94 10.04 -12.65
C GLU A 92 -0.65 9.60 -11.94
N LEU A 93 -0.10 8.46 -12.34
CA LEU A 93 1.21 7.98 -11.90
C LEU A 93 2.32 8.39 -12.88
N ILE A 94 2.05 8.30 -14.18
CA ILE A 94 3.00 8.58 -15.27
C ILE A 94 2.35 9.58 -16.24
N PRO A 95 2.54 10.90 -16.01
CA PRO A 95 1.89 11.94 -16.81
C PRO A 95 2.65 12.17 -18.12
N LEU A 96 2.58 11.21 -19.04
CA LEU A 96 3.15 11.30 -20.40
C LEU A 96 2.14 11.78 -21.45
N GLY A 97 1.03 12.38 -21.02
CA GLY A 97 0.03 13.00 -21.91
C GLY A 97 -1.04 12.06 -22.46
N GLY A 98 -1.05 10.78 -22.07
CA GLY A 98 -2.06 9.80 -22.47
C GLY A 98 -1.94 9.35 -23.94
N GLY A 99 -2.89 8.53 -24.38
CA GLY A 99 -3.08 8.18 -25.79
C GLY A 99 -2.23 7.02 -26.34
N GLY A 100 -2.34 6.81 -27.65
CA GLY A 100 -1.77 5.64 -28.34
C GLY A 100 -0.24 5.58 -28.32
N LEU A 101 0.44 6.74 -28.34
CA LEU A 101 1.90 6.80 -28.26
C LEU A 101 2.40 6.38 -26.87
N GLN A 102 1.79 6.88 -25.79
CA GLN A 102 2.11 6.43 -24.43
C GLN A 102 1.92 4.92 -24.32
N ARG A 103 0.81 4.37 -24.82
CA ARG A 103 0.54 2.92 -24.77
C ARG A 103 1.65 2.10 -25.45
N ARG A 104 2.05 2.48 -26.67
CA ARG A 104 3.14 1.78 -27.40
C ARG A 104 4.47 1.84 -26.68
N VAL A 105 4.85 3.01 -26.15
CA VAL A 105 6.10 3.15 -25.39
C VAL A 105 6.04 2.30 -24.13
N MET A 106 4.92 2.35 -23.39
CA MET A 106 4.73 1.59 -22.16
C MET A 106 4.70 0.07 -22.39
N ASP A 107 4.20 -0.41 -23.54
CA ASP A 107 4.27 -1.84 -23.87
C ASP A 107 5.71 -2.35 -23.99
N ILE A 108 6.61 -1.54 -24.56
CA ILE A 108 8.05 -1.86 -24.61
C ILE A 108 8.63 -1.88 -23.20
N VAL A 109 8.25 -0.91 -22.35
CA VAL A 109 8.66 -0.85 -20.94
C VAL A 109 8.22 -2.10 -20.19
N VAL A 110 6.95 -2.51 -20.33
CA VAL A 110 6.39 -3.70 -19.69
C VAL A 110 7.15 -4.95 -20.12
N LYS A 111 7.34 -5.16 -21.44
CA LYS A 111 8.06 -6.33 -21.98
C LYS A 111 9.48 -6.45 -21.41
N ARG A 112 10.20 -5.33 -21.30
CA ARG A 112 11.57 -5.32 -20.75
C ARG A 112 11.63 -5.58 -19.25
N ARG A 113 10.60 -5.16 -18.50
CA ARG A 113 10.58 -5.26 -17.03
C ARG A 113 10.05 -6.58 -16.52
N LEU A 114 9.08 -7.15 -17.23
CA LEU A 114 8.33 -8.31 -16.81
C LEU A 114 9.22 -9.45 -16.25
N PRO A 115 10.34 -9.84 -16.89
CA PRO A 115 11.18 -10.92 -16.38
C PRO A 115 11.81 -10.61 -15.00
N ARG A 116 12.21 -9.36 -14.78
CA ARG A 116 12.77 -8.94 -13.48
C ARG A 116 11.70 -8.95 -12.40
N VAL A 117 10.53 -8.39 -12.70
CA VAL A 117 9.40 -8.31 -11.76
C VAL A 117 8.93 -9.71 -11.37
N GLU A 118 8.85 -10.62 -12.35
CA GLU A 118 8.54 -12.03 -12.11
C GLU A 118 9.54 -12.67 -11.16
N LYS A 119 10.84 -12.52 -11.43
CA LYS A 119 11.87 -13.06 -10.55
C LYS A 119 11.75 -12.52 -9.12
N GLN A 120 11.45 -11.23 -8.95
CA GLN A 120 11.26 -10.64 -7.63
C GLN A 120 10.06 -11.26 -6.90
N TYR A 121 8.91 -11.37 -7.58
CA TYR A 121 7.72 -12.01 -7.00
C TYR A 121 7.91 -13.50 -6.75
N GLU A 122 8.63 -14.22 -7.61
CA GLU A 122 8.98 -15.62 -7.40
C GLU A 122 9.84 -15.79 -6.15
N THR A 123 10.84 -14.93 -5.94
CA THR A 123 11.69 -14.95 -4.74
C THR A 123 10.89 -14.81 -3.44
N ILE A 124 9.84 -13.99 -3.43
CA ILE A 124 9.02 -13.75 -2.23
C ILE A 124 7.76 -14.62 -2.15
N GLY A 125 7.55 -15.54 -3.10
CA GLY A 125 6.37 -16.42 -3.13
C GLY A 125 5.07 -15.75 -3.63
N GLY A 126 5.16 -14.60 -4.29
CA GLY A 126 4.04 -13.80 -4.79
C GLY A 126 3.70 -12.60 -3.90
N SER A 127 2.76 -11.77 -4.34
CA SER A 127 2.31 -10.61 -3.54
C SER A 127 1.33 -11.05 -2.44
N PRO A 128 1.61 -10.80 -1.15
CA PRO A 128 0.70 -11.13 -0.06
C PRO A 128 -0.34 -10.03 0.21
N ILE A 129 -0.29 -8.90 -0.50
CA ILE A 129 -1.16 -7.73 -0.24
C ILE A 129 -2.64 -8.13 -0.18
N ARG A 130 -3.15 -8.87 -1.17
CA ARG A 130 -4.57 -9.28 -1.17
C ARG A 130 -4.94 -10.10 0.06
N LYS A 131 -4.09 -11.07 0.44
CA LYS A 131 -4.31 -11.88 1.64
C LYS A 131 -4.43 -10.98 2.87
N TRP A 132 -3.50 -10.04 3.04
CA TRP A 132 -3.51 -9.15 4.20
C TRP A 132 -4.68 -8.17 4.17
N THR A 133 -5.02 -7.59 3.02
CA THR A 133 -6.19 -6.72 2.87
C THR A 133 -7.49 -7.45 3.21
N ASP A 134 -7.66 -8.69 2.76
CA ASP A 134 -8.87 -9.48 3.03
C ASP A 134 -8.94 -9.85 4.53
N ILE A 135 -7.82 -10.22 5.17
CA ILE A 135 -7.76 -10.47 6.63
C ILE A 135 -8.09 -9.20 7.42
N GLN A 136 -7.43 -8.09 7.10
CA GLN A 136 -7.64 -6.80 7.77
C GLN A 136 -9.08 -6.34 7.62
N GLY A 137 -9.65 -6.43 6.41
CA GLY A 137 -11.03 -6.06 6.13
C GLY A 137 -12.04 -6.91 6.90
N HIS A 138 -11.81 -8.22 6.99
CA HIS A 138 -12.67 -9.12 7.74
C HIS A 138 -12.68 -8.80 9.24
N LEU A 139 -11.49 -8.76 9.87
CA LEU A 139 -11.36 -8.48 11.30
C LEU A 139 -11.87 -7.08 11.67
N MET A 140 -11.66 -6.11 10.78
CA MET A 140 -12.17 -4.75 10.97
C MET A 140 -13.70 -4.71 10.94
N CYS A 141 -14.35 -5.39 9.98
CA CYS A 141 -15.81 -5.48 9.90
C CYS A 141 -16.41 -6.21 11.11
N GLU A 142 -15.81 -7.32 11.55
CA GLU A 142 -16.27 -8.04 12.76
C GLU A 142 -16.25 -7.13 14.00
N LYS A 143 -15.19 -6.35 14.19
CA LYS A 143 -15.11 -5.37 15.27
C LYS A 143 -16.11 -4.22 15.09
N LEU A 144 -16.29 -3.73 13.86
CA LEU A 144 -17.25 -2.65 13.57
C LEU A 144 -18.70 -3.08 13.85
N ASP A 145 -19.06 -4.32 13.56
CA ASP A 145 -20.41 -4.84 13.87
C ASP A 145 -20.70 -4.81 15.38
N ALA A 146 -19.69 -5.03 16.22
CA ALA A 146 -19.81 -4.90 17.67
C ALA A 146 -19.77 -3.44 18.15
N LEU A 147 -18.98 -2.58 17.50
CA LEU A 147 -18.74 -1.19 17.90
C LEU A 147 -19.82 -0.21 17.40
N SER A 148 -20.47 -0.52 16.28
CA SER A 148 -21.47 0.32 15.60
C SER A 148 -22.65 -0.53 15.08
N PRO A 149 -23.40 -1.19 15.98
CA PRO A 149 -24.53 -2.05 15.60
C PRO A 149 -25.61 -1.32 14.78
N GLU A 150 -25.71 0.00 14.90
CA GLU A 150 -26.63 0.86 14.16
C GLU A 150 -26.34 0.95 12.65
N THR A 151 -25.12 0.62 12.22
CA THR A 151 -24.71 0.59 10.81
C THR A 151 -24.32 -0.81 10.33
N ALA A 152 -24.44 -1.81 11.20
CA ALA A 152 -24.23 -3.21 10.88
C ALA A 152 -25.36 -3.77 9.99
N PRO A 153 -25.11 -4.82 9.18
CA PRO A 153 -23.83 -5.51 9.02
C PRO A 153 -22.84 -4.74 8.12
N HIS A 154 -21.58 -4.71 8.54
CA HIS A 154 -20.48 -4.17 7.77
C HIS A 154 -19.89 -5.23 6.84
N LYS A 155 -19.52 -4.80 5.62
CA LYS A 155 -18.82 -5.67 4.67
C LYS A 155 -17.66 -4.92 4.03
N HIS A 156 -16.52 -5.60 3.91
CA HIS A 156 -15.34 -5.06 3.26
C HIS A 156 -15.28 -5.54 1.80
N TYR A 157 -14.73 -4.68 0.95
CA TYR A 157 -14.41 -5.00 -0.44
C TYR A 157 -13.02 -4.46 -0.77
N ALA A 158 -12.10 -5.34 -1.18
CA ALA A 158 -10.80 -4.93 -1.67
C ALA A 158 -10.94 -4.35 -3.09
N CYS A 159 -10.43 -3.15 -3.33
CA CYS A 159 -10.47 -2.44 -4.61
C CYS A 159 -9.04 -2.13 -5.07
N PHE A 160 -8.41 -3.04 -5.80
CA PHE A 160 -7.04 -2.84 -6.25
C PHE A 160 -6.99 -2.03 -7.55
N ARG A 161 -6.17 -0.98 -7.55
CA ARG A 161 -6.04 -0.07 -8.70
C ARG A 161 -5.47 -0.74 -9.96
N TYR A 162 -4.56 -1.70 -9.78
CA TYR A 162 -3.79 -2.32 -10.88
C TYR A 162 -3.84 -3.84 -10.89
N ALA A 163 -4.37 -4.47 -9.84
CA ALA A 163 -4.46 -5.92 -9.69
C ALA A 163 -5.92 -6.34 -9.44
N PRO A 164 -6.30 -7.61 -9.60
CA PRO A 164 -7.62 -8.08 -9.17
C PRO A 164 -7.70 -8.23 -7.64
N PRO A 165 -8.89 -8.06 -7.03
CA PRO A 165 -10.15 -7.59 -7.62
C PRO A 165 -10.08 -6.15 -8.14
N PHE A 166 -10.57 -5.92 -9.36
CA PHE A 166 -10.57 -4.58 -9.96
C PHE A 166 -11.79 -3.79 -9.50
N THR A 167 -11.67 -2.47 -9.49
CA THR A 167 -12.74 -1.57 -9.06
C THR A 167 -14.04 -1.81 -9.83
N GLU A 168 -13.97 -2.05 -11.14
CA GLU A 168 -15.13 -2.35 -11.97
C GLU A 168 -15.89 -3.62 -11.54
N ASP A 169 -15.16 -4.68 -11.18
CA ASP A 169 -15.74 -5.96 -10.74
C ASP A 169 -16.39 -5.80 -9.36
N VAL A 170 -15.73 -5.06 -8.48
CA VAL A 170 -16.18 -4.83 -7.10
C VAL A 170 -17.43 -3.96 -7.04
N LEU A 171 -17.52 -2.92 -7.88
CA LEU A 171 -18.70 -2.06 -7.95
C LEU A 171 -19.95 -2.83 -8.36
N GLN A 172 -19.82 -3.79 -9.30
CA GLN A 172 -20.93 -4.67 -9.67
C GLN A 172 -21.33 -5.57 -8.50
N GLN A 173 -20.35 -6.19 -7.84
CA GLN A 173 -20.59 -7.01 -6.66
C GLN A 173 -21.29 -6.23 -5.54
N MET A 174 -20.85 -5.00 -5.25
CA MET A 174 -21.48 -4.13 -4.26
C MET A 174 -22.94 -3.80 -4.62
N LYS A 175 -23.24 -3.59 -5.90
CA LYS A 175 -24.61 -3.36 -6.37
C LYS A 175 -25.48 -4.60 -6.19
N GLU A 176 -24.98 -5.78 -6.57
CA GLU A 176 -25.65 -7.07 -6.38
C GLU A 176 -25.91 -7.36 -4.89
N ASP A 177 -24.98 -6.97 -4.03
CA ASP A 177 -25.08 -7.09 -2.58
C ASP A 177 -26.04 -6.06 -1.95
N GLY A 178 -26.67 -5.17 -2.74
CA GLY A 178 -27.62 -4.17 -2.26
C GLY A 178 -26.99 -3.16 -1.29
N ILE A 179 -25.73 -2.79 -1.53
CA ILE A 179 -25.05 -1.76 -0.73
C ILE A 179 -25.67 -0.40 -1.03
N GLU A 180 -26.00 0.35 0.02
CA GLU A 180 -26.54 1.72 -0.10
C GLU A 180 -25.54 2.79 0.33
N HIS A 181 -24.79 2.55 1.41
CA HIS A 181 -23.75 3.47 1.88
C HIS A 181 -22.37 2.80 1.77
N ALA A 182 -21.50 3.43 0.97
CA ALA A 182 -20.14 2.98 0.74
C ALA A 182 -19.12 4.02 1.24
N VAL A 183 -18.18 3.56 2.05
CA VAL A 183 -17.02 4.31 2.52
C VAL A 183 -15.81 3.93 1.66
N ALA A 184 -15.31 4.86 0.84
CA ALA A 184 -14.04 4.70 0.14
C ALA A 184 -12.89 4.92 1.13
N PHE A 185 -12.29 3.83 1.62
CA PHE A 185 -11.27 3.85 2.66
C PHE A 185 -9.87 3.59 2.09
N SER A 186 -9.12 4.67 1.87
CA SER A 186 -7.72 4.59 1.47
C SER A 186 -6.92 3.76 2.46
N GLN A 187 -6.21 2.74 1.97
CA GLN A 187 -5.27 1.96 2.80
C GLN A 187 -3.91 2.64 2.96
N TYR A 188 -3.72 3.82 2.36
CA TYR A 188 -2.59 4.70 2.66
C TYR A 188 -2.96 5.60 3.82
N PRO A 189 -2.22 5.57 4.94
CA PRO A 189 -2.40 6.53 6.01
C PRO A 189 -2.11 7.95 5.53
N GLN A 190 -1.04 8.11 4.75
CA GLN A 190 -0.62 9.38 4.15
C GLN A 190 -1.19 9.54 2.74
N TRP A 191 -1.81 10.69 2.46
CA TRP A 191 -2.30 11.01 1.12
C TRP A 191 -1.14 11.21 0.14
N CYS A 192 -1.25 10.62 -1.04
CA CYS A 192 -0.51 11.06 -2.23
C CYS A 192 -1.43 11.05 -3.45
N CYS A 193 -1.30 12.05 -4.33
CA CYS A 193 -2.06 12.13 -5.57
C CYS A 193 -1.83 10.92 -6.47
N SER A 194 -0.64 10.32 -6.41
CA SER A 194 -0.28 9.15 -7.22
C SER A 194 -0.77 7.82 -6.63
N THR A 195 -1.31 7.81 -5.39
CA THR A 195 -1.82 6.62 -4.70
C THR A 195 -3.32 6.73 -4.42
N SER A 196 -3.71 7.37 -3.30
CA SER A 196 -5.10 7.62 -2.91
C SER A 196 -5.82 8.44 -3.97
N GLY A 197 -5.16 9.48 -4.51
CA GLY A 197 -5.71 10.31 -5.58
C GLY A 197 -6.05 9.51 -6.84
N SER A 198 -5.10 8.72 -7.34
CA SER A 198 -5.34 7.84 -8.51
C SER A 198 -6.45 6.82 -8.23
N SER A 199 -6.46 6.21 -7.04
CA SER A 199 -7.46 5.21 -6.66
C SER A 199 -8.87 5.80 -6.64
N ILE A 200 -9.04 6.96 -6.02
CA ILE A 200 -10.35 7.60 -5.90
C ILE A 200 -10.81 8.18 -7.25
N ASN A 201 -9.93 8.78 -8.03
CA ASN A 201 -10.29 9.25 -9.36
C ASN A 201 -10.66 8.09 -10.29
N HIS A 202 -9.97 6.95 -10.18
CA HIS A 202 -10.33 5.74 -10.91
C HIS A 202 -11.68 5.17 -10.46
N LEU A 203 -11.97 5.17 -9.16
CA LEU A 203 -13.29 4.81 -8.61
C LEU A 203 -14.40 5.63 -9.27
N TRP A 204 -14.27 6.96 -9.31
CA TRP A 204 -15.29 7.82 -9.94
C TRP A 204 -15.44 7.57 -11.44
N ARG A 205 -14.34 7.36 -12.17
CA ARG A 205 -14.41 6.95 -13.58
C ARG A 205 -15.18 5.64 -13.76
N GLN A 206 -14.93 4.63 -12.91
CA GLN A 206 -15.64 3.35 -13.03
C GLN A 206 -17.11 3.46 -12.62
N VAL A 207 -17.43 4.23 -11.57
CA VAL A 207 -18.83 4.54 -11.19
C VAL A 207 -19.58 5.14 -12.37
N HIS A 208 -18.97 6.12 -13.07
CA HIS A 208 -19.55 6.72 -14.26
C HIS A 208 -19.67 5.75 -15.44
N HIS A 209 -18.59 5.04 -15.77
CA HIS A 209 -18.59 4.09 -16.89
C HIS A 209 -19.64 2.98 -16.75
N LEU A 210 -19.96 2.59 -15.51
CA LEU A 210 -20.95 1.57 -15.19
C LEU A 210 -22.36 2.14 -14.96
N ASN A 211 -22.56 3.45 -15.08
CA ASN A 211 -23.81 4.16 -14.79
C ASN A 211 -24.33 3.87 -13.35
N LEU A 212 -23.44 3.98 -12.36
CA LEU A 212 -23.68 3.69 -10.95
C LEU A 212 -23.66 4.94 -10.06
N GLU A 213 -23.79 6.13 -10.63
CA GLU A 213 -23.69 7.41 -9.92
C GLU A 213 -24.71 7.53 -8.80
N HIS A 214 -25.91 6.97 -9.01
CA HIS A 214 -27.00 6.98 -8.03
C HIS A 214 -27.15 5.64 -7.28
N ALA A 215 -26.28 4.66 -7.54
CA ALA A 215 -26.39 3.33 -6.94
C ALA A 215 -25.93 3.29 -5.48
N PHE A 216 -25.04 4.20 -5.09
CA PHE A 216 -24.47 4.25 -3.75
C PHE A 216 -24.38 5.69 -3.26
N HIS A 217 -24.60 5.90 -1.97
CA HIS A 217 -24.18 7.09 -1.25
C HIS A 217 -22.74 6.91 -0.77
N TRP A 218 -21.85 7.85 -1.10
CA TRP A 218 -20.44 7.73 -0.77
C TRP A 218 -20.02 8.63 0.39
N SER A 219 -19.09 8.15 1.20
CA SER A 219 -18.18 8.96 1.99
C SER A 219 -16.74 8.43 1.85
N ILE A 220 -15.74 9.22 2.22
CA ILE A 220 -14.33 8.95 1.94
C ILE A 220 -13.50 9.11 3.21
N ILE A 221 -12.63 8.13 3.46
CA ILE A 221 -11.53 8.25 4.41
C ILE A 221 -10.25 8.27 3.56
N ASP A 222 -9.79 9.47 3.21
CA ASP A 222 -8.71 9.67 2.25
C ASP A 222 -7.31 9.62 2.88
N ARG A 223 -7.21 9.93 4.19
CA ARG A 223 -5.97 9.91 4.98
C ARG A 223 -6.28 9.76 6.47
N TRP A 224 -5.31 9.28 7.23
CA TRP A 224 -5.44 8.95 8.66
C TRP A 224 -4.07 8.81 9.36
N PHE A 225 -3.04 9.47 8.82
CA PHE A 225 -1.62 9.35 9.20
C PHE A 225 -1.26 9.73 10.65
N LEU A 226 -2.12 10.48 11.35
CA LEU A 226 -1.96 10.84 12.77
C LEU A 226 -3.00 10.16 13.68
N HIS A 227 -3.79 9.22 13.18
CA HIS A 227 -4.75 8.52 14.04
C HIS A 227 -3.99 7.82 15.18
N ARG A 228 -4.38 8.10 16.43
CA ARG A 228 -3.63 7.69 17.63
C ARG A 228 -3.30 6.20 17.64
N LYS A 229 -4.29 5.34 17.39
CA LYS A 229 -4.08 3.87 17.39
C LYS A 229 -3.17 3.41 16.24
N TYR A 230 -3.14 4.12 15.11
CA TYR A 230 -2.22 3.80 14.02
C TYR A 230 -0.78 4.13 14.42
N VAL A 231 -0.54 5.33 14.97
CA VAL A 231 0.77 5.72 15.51
C VAL A 231 1.25 4.72 16.55
N GLN A 232 0.37 4.33 17.48
CA GLN A 232 0.65 3.31 18.50
C GLN A 232 0.95 1.94 17.90
N SER A 233 0.27 1.52 16.83
CA SER A 233 0.57 0.26 16.16
C SER A 233 1.96 0.23 15.52
N VAL A 234 2.43 1.37 14.98
CA VAL A 234 3.80 1.49 14.45
C VAL A 234 4.81 1.51 15.59
N ALA A 235 4.53 2.25 16.66
CA ALA A 235 5.38 2.29 17.86
C ALA A 235 5.53 0.90 18.50
N GLU A 236 4.45 0.13 18.61
CA GLU A 236 4.48 -1.25 19.12
C GLU A 236 5.39 -2.14 18.29
N ARG A 237 5.30 -2.11 16.95
CA ARG A 237 6.18 -2.92 16.08
C ARG A 237 7.65 -2.58 16.28
N ILE A 238 7.97 -1.29 16.43
CA ILE A 238 9.34 -0.83 16.69
C ILE A 238 9.80 -1.31 18.07
N LEU A 239 9.02 -1.06 19.12
CA LEU A 239 9.35 -1.47 20.49
C LEU A 239 9.55 -2.99 20.58
N SER A 240 8.67 -3.78 19.97
CA SER A 240 8.74 -5.24 19.95
C SER A 240 10.02 -5.73 19.27
N SER A 241 10.37 -5.14 18.13
CA SER A 241 11.60 -5.47 17.39
C SER A 241 12.86 -5.10 18.19
N VAL A 242 12.87 -3.92 18.82
CA VAL A 242 14.00 -3.46 19.64
C VAL A 242 14.13 -4.31 20.90
N THR A 243 13.02 -4.62 21.58
CA THR A 243 12.99 -5.51 22.75
C THR A 243 13.55 -6.88 22.40
N HIS A 244 13.12 -7.47 21.28
CA HIS A 244 13.65 -8.74 20.82
C HIS A 244 15.16 -8.68 20.59
N PHE A 245 15.64 -7.64 19.91
CA PHE A 245 17.07 -7.45 19.66
C PHE A 245 17.88 -7.31 20.96
N VAL A 246 17.43 -6.48 21.90
CA VAL A 246 18.11 -6.25 23.19
C VAL A 246 18.13 -7.52 24.03
N ASN A 247 17.05 -8.30 24.05
CA ASN A 247 16.98 -9.54 24.82
C ASN A 247 17.81 -10.68 24.23
N THR A 248 18.04 -10.67 22.91
CA THR A 248 18.76 -11.75 22.20
C THR A 248 20.25 -11.44 21.99
N THR A 249 20.66 -10.18 22.18
CA THR A 249 22.05 -9.75 22.02
C THR A 249 22.68 -9.54 23.40
N SER A 250 23.81 -10.18 23.69
CA SER A 250 24.53 -9.94 24.95
C SER A 250 24.90 -8.45 25.07
N PRO A 251 24.66 -7.81 26.23
CA PRO A 251 25.03 -6.41 26.44
C PRO A 251 26.50 -6.20 26.13
N VAL A 252 26.81 -5.19 25.32
CA VAL A 252 28.21 -4.78 25.09
C VAL A 252 28.76 -4.29 26.42
N GLN A 253 29.74 -5.01 26.98
CA GLN A 253 30.20 -4.87 28.36
C GLN A 253 30.94 -3.55 28.69
N SER A 254 31.07 -2.59 27.76
CA SER A 254 31.87 -1.39 28.05
C SER A 254 31.52 -0.08 27.34
N ASN A 255 30.59 -0.03 26.38
CA ASN A 255 30.23 1.21 25.67
C ASN A 255 28.73 1.29 25.35
N SER A 256 28.16 2.50 25.36
CA SER A 256 26.77 2.75 24.94
C SER A 256 26.56 2.34 23.48
N GLN A 257 25.51 1.57 23.20
CA GLN A 257 25.21 1.03 21.88
C GLN A 257 24.32 1.98 21.07
N ASP A 258 24.71 2.27 19.82
CA ASP A 258 23.89 3.06 18.91
C ASP A 258 22.76 2.24 18.31
N ILE A 259 21.55 2.77 18.35
CA ILE A 259 20.38 2.26 17.63
C ILE A 259 19.95 3.32 16.62
N ALA A 260 19.89 2.97 15.34
CA ALA A 260 19.39 3.84 14.28
C ALA A 260 18.05 3.33 13.74
N ILE A 261 16.98 4.09 13.95
CA ILE A 261 15.64 3.81 13.45
C ILE A 261 15.44 4.57 12.14
N LEU A 262 15.51 3.86 11.01
CA LEU A 262 15.30 4.39 9.67
C LEU A 262 13.85 4.19 9.24
N PHE A 263 13.07 5.25 9.28
CA PHE A 263 11.72 5.27 8.75
C PHE A 263 11.80 5.31 7.23
N SER A 264 11.54 4.18 6.56
CA SER A 264 11.69 4.04 5.11
C SER A 264 10.35 4.18 4.42
N ALA A 265 10.18 5.27 3.67
CA ALA A 265 8.99 5.58 2.90
C ALA A 265 9.26 5.49 1.40
N HIS A 266 8.28 5.10 0.59
CA HIS A 266 8.45 5.12 -0.86
C HIS A 266 8.73 6.56 -1.33
N SER A 267 9.82 6.77 -2.08
CA SER A 267 10.16 8.10 -2.59
C SER A 267 9.12 8.63 -3.59
N VAL A 268 9.02 9.95 -3.75
CA VAL A 268 8.21 10.58 -4.80
C VAL A 268 9.08 11.49 -5.68
N PRO A 269 8.76 11.66 -6.97
CA PRO A 269 9.45 12.64 -7.81
C PRO A 269 9.35 14.04 -7.23
N LEU A 270 10.43 14.83 -7.27
CA LEU A 270 10.40 16.20 -6.74
C LEU A 270 9.32 17.06 -7.41
N LYS A 271 9.01 16.79 -8.68
CA LYS A 271 7.91 17.46 -9.40
C LYS A 271 6.56 17.28 -8.70
N THR A 272 6.30 16.11 -8.10
CA THR A 272 5.08 15.85 -7.33
C THR A 272 5.06 16.69 -6.06
N VAL A 273 6.20 16.76 -5.37
CA VAL A 273 6.35 17.58 -4.15
C VAL A 273 6.16 19.06 -4.46
N THR A 274 6.82 19.59 -5.49
CA THR A 274 6.69 21.00 -5.90
C THR A 274 5.32 21.34 -6.46
N LYS A 275 4.51 20.35 -6.87
CA LYS A 275 3.10 20.55 -7.23
C LYS A 275 2.24 20.88 -5.99
N GLY A 276 2.77 20.60 -4.79
CA GLY A 276 2.13 20.76 -3.48
C GLY A 276 1.39 19.50 -3.04
N ASP A 277 1.93 18.32 -3.36
CA ASP A 277 1.44 17.06 -2.80
C ASP A 277 1.81 16.95 -1.31
N PRO A 278 0.86 16.67 -0.41
CA PRO A 278 1.09 16.70 1.04
C PRO A 278 1.88 15.48 1.56
N TYR A 279 2.12 14.46 0.73
CA TYR A 279 2.70 13.18 1.15
C TYR A 279 3.96 13.34 2.01
N VAL A 280 4.92 14.16 1.60
CA VAL A 280 6.18 14.34 2.33
C VAL A 280 5.95 14.89 3.74
N PHE A 281 5.03 15.85 3.87
CA PHE A 281 4.67 16.44 5.16
C PHE A 281 3.95 15.43 6.05
N GLU A 282 2.97 14.71 5.51
CA GLU A 282 2.20 13.71 6.27
C GLU A 282 3.09 12.55 6.75
N VAL A 283 4.03 12.10 5.90
CA VAL A 283 5.05 11.10 6.26
C VAL A 283 5.92 11.60 7.41
N ALA A 284 6.44 12.82 7.32
CA ALA A 284 7.27 13.40 8.38
C ALA A 284 6.50 13.59 9.69
N ALA A 285 5.23 13.99 9.61
CA ALA A 285 4.36 14.13 10.77
C ALA A 285 4.09 12.79 11.46
N THR A 286 3.87 11.70 10.70
CA THR A 286 3.77 10.35 11.29
C THR A 286 5.06 9.95 11.99
N VAL A 287 6.23 10.18 11.39
CA VAL A 287 7.52 9.87 12.02
C VAL A 287 7.66 10.60 13.36
N LYS A 288 7.35 11.90 13.38
CA LYS A 288 7.39 12.70 14.61
C LYS A 288 6.46 12.12 15.67
N ALA A 289 5.20 11.84 15.34
CA ALA A 289 4.22 11.30 16.27
C ALA A 289 4.63 9.92 16.83
N VAL A 290 5.18 9.04 15.98
CA VAL A 290 5.69 7.74 16.41
C VAL A 290 6.88 7.91 17.36
N MET A 291 7.81 8.82 17.06
CA MET A 291 8.95 9.08 17.95
C MET A 291 8.52 9.72 19.27
N GLU A 292 7.50 10.57 19.28
CA GLU A 292 6.91 11.11 20.51
C GLU A 292 6.32 9.99 21.38
N GLU A 293 5.59 9.05 20.78
CA GLU A 293 5.06 7.86 21.48
C GLU A 293 6.21 6.99 22.04
N LEU A 294 7.26 6.74 21.27
CA LEU A 294 8.42 5.93 21.69
C LEU A 294 9.31 6.61 22.75
N SER A 295 9.25 7.94 22.89
CA SER A 295 10.12 8.69 23.81
C SER A 295 9.41 9.09 25.11
N SER A 296 8.08 9.04 25.15
CA SER A 296 7.30 9.48 26.30
C SER A 296 7.29 8.45 27.42
N ASP A 297 7.72 8.83 28.64
CA ASP A 297 7.65 7.98 29.84
C ASP A 297 6.24 7.51 30.20
N LYS A 298 5.22 8.24 29.72
CA LYS A 298 3.81 7.92 29.97
C LYS A 298 3.23 6.97 28.92
N SER A 299 3.95 6.73 27.82
CA SER A 299 3.50 5.81 26.79
C SER A 299 3.84 4.37 27.17
N PRO A 300 2.91 3.41 27.00
CA PRO A 300 3.22 1.99 27.14
C PRO A 300 4.19 1.48 26.07
N PHE A 301 4.49 2.29 25.04
CA PHE A 301 5.41 1.96 23.96
C PHE A 301 6.79 2.61 24.12
N SER A 302 7.09 3.20 25.29
CA SER A 302 8.36 3.88 25.54
C SER A 302 9.56 2.95 25.36
N LEU A 303 10.53 3.39 24.55
CA LEU A 303 11.81 2.71 24.41
C LEU A 303 12.68 2.83 25.66
N GLN A 304 12.44 3.78 26.55
CA GLN A 304 13.31 4.02 27.70
C GLN A 304 13.37 2.82 28.66
N HIS A 305 12.29 2.02 28.72
CA HIS A 305 12.24 0.81 29.53
C HIS A 305 13.13 -0.33 29.00
N VAL A 306 13.47 -0.29 27.71
CA VAL A 306 14.21 -1.34 27.00
C VAL A 306 15.62 -0.86 26.64
N CYS A 307 15.73 0.43 26.33
CA CYS A 307 16.92 1.13 25.88
C CYS A 307 17.19 2.31 26.83
N PRO A 308 17.67 2.06 28.06
CA PRO A 308 17.93 3.15 28.99
C PRO A 308 19.07 4.05 28.47
N PRO A 309 18.99 5.39 28.63
CA PRO A 309 19.90 6.34 27.99
C PRO A 309 21.38 6.20 28.34
N ASP A 310 21.71 5.60 29.49
CA ASP A 310 23.07 5.29 29.91
C ASP A 310 23.70 4.16 29.08
N LYS A 311 22.88 3.28 28.52
CA LYS A 311 23.33 2.09 27.75
C LYS A 311 23.08 2.20 26.25
N PHE A 312 22.13 3.01 25.82
CA PHE A 312 21.74 3.11 24.41
C PHE A 312 21.59 4.55 23.94
N ARG A 313 22.08 4.83 22.74
CA ARG A 313 21.84 6.09 22.02
C ARG A 313 20.91 5.81 20.85
N VAL A 314 19.66 6.25 20.96
CA VAL A 314 18.65 6.06 19.91
C VAL A 314 18.62 7.25 18.99
N HIS A 315 18.89 7.01 17.71
CA HIS A 315 18.79 7.96 16.61
C HIS A 315 17.65 7.56 15.69
N HIS A 316 17.00 8.52 15.03
CA HIS A 316 16.03 8.24 13.98
C HIS A 316 16.24 9.13 12.77
N GLN A 317 15.84 8.63 11.60
CA GLN A 317 15.88 9.39 10.35
C GLN A 317 14.78 8.94 9.40
N LEU A 318 14.12 9.90 8.75
CA LEU A 318 13.24 9.66 7.61
C LEU A 318 14.08 9.49 6.34
N VAL A 319 13.89 8.37 5.64
CA VAL A 319 14.61 8.00 4.42
C VAL A 319 13.65 7.53 3.34
N TRP A 320 14.09 7.62 2.09
CA TRP A 320 13.24 7.34 0.93
C TRP A 320 13.75 6.17 0.09
N GLN A 321 12.92 5.16 -0.10
CA GLN A 321 13.24 3.96 -0.88
C GLN A 321 12.74 4.03 -2.31
N SER A 322 13.12 3.02 -3.10
CA SER A 322 12.47 2.71 -4.38
C SER A 322 12.53 3.88 -5.41
N LYS A 323 13.61 4.68 -5.39
CA LYS A 323 13.88 5.68 -6.44
C LYS A 323 13.97 5.02 -7.80
N VAL A 324 13.26 5.59 -8.80
CA VAL A 324 13.29 5.05 -10.15
C VAL A 324 13.54 6.06 -11.26
N GLY A 325 14.51 5.73 -12.11
CA GLY A 325 14.89 6.55 -13.24
C GLY A 325 15.83 7.68 -12.82
N TYR A 326 15.98 8.64 -13.71
CA TYR A 326 16.98 9.70 -13.67
C TYR A 326 16.44 11.03 -13.13
N LEU A 327 15.12 11.22 -13.15
CA LEU A 327 14.50 12.43 -12.62
C LEU A 327 14.87 12.60 -11.14
N PRO A 328 14.88 13.82 -10.59
CA PRO A 328 15.05 14.03 -9.16
C PRO A 328 13.89 13.45 -8.35
N TRP A 329 14.22 12.78 -7.25
CA TRP A 329 13.28 12.20 -6.29
C TRP A 329 13.59 12.72 -4.89
N MET A 330 12.66 12.52 -3.96
CA MET A 330 12.89 12.79 -2.55
C MET A 330 14.09 12.00 -2.01
N THR A 331 14.90 12.71 -1.23
CA THR A 331 16.16 12.27 -0.61
C THR A 331 16.16 12.66 0.87
N PRO A 332 16.98 12.02 1.72
CA PRO A 332 18.03 11.04 1.42
C PRO A 332 17.50 9.66 1.05
N SER A 333 18.22 8.92 0.19
CA SER A 333 17.82 7.56 -0.18
C SER A 333 18.17 6.56 0.92
N THR A 334 17.32 5.56 1.17
CA THR A 334 17.55 4.50 2.17
C THR A 334 18.93 3.83 2.00
N ALA A 335 19.29 3.43 0.77
CA ALA A 335 20.59 2.84 0.47
C ALA A 335 21.77 3.77 0.81
N GLY A 336 21.70 5.05 0.44
CA GLY A 336 22.75 6.03 0.72
C GLY A 336 22.94 6.29 2.23
N VAL A 337 21.86 6.26 3.01
CA VAL A 337 21.95 6.38 4.48
C VAL A 337 22.55 5.12 5.10
N LEU A 338 22.20 3.92 4.63
CA LEU A 338 22.83 2.67 5.06
C LEU A 338 24.34 2.68 4.77
N GLU A 339 24.76 3.10 3.58
CA GLU A 339 26.18 3.25 3.21
C GLU A 339 26.90 4.26 4.12
N GLN A 340 26.25 5.38 4.46
CA GLN A 340 26.80 6.37 5.39
C GLN A 340 26.94 5.82 6.81
N ILE A 341 25.92 5.16 7.34
CA ILE A 341 25.97 4.53 8.67
C ILE A 341 27.09 3.48 8.72
N GLY A 342 27.20 2.62 7.71
CA GLY A 342 28.25 1.61 7.64
C GLY A 342 29.67 2.21 7.59
N ARG A 343 29.87 3.30 6.82
CA ARG A 343 31.16 4.03 6.83
C ARG A 343 31.49 4.59 8.21
N ASN A 344 30.51 5.18 8.90
CA ASN A 344 30.70 5.75 10.23
C ASN A 344 30.96 4.67 11.29
N ALA A 345 30.26 3.53 11.23
CA ALA A 345 30.45 2.40 12.14
C ALA A 345 31.86 1.79 12.02
N LYS A 346 32.37 1.68 10.78
CA LYS A 346 33.77 1.25 10.53
C LYS A 346 34.79 2.20 11.18
N ALA A 347 34.51 3.50 11.20
CA ALA A 347 35.40 4.51 11.76
C ALA A 347 35.38 4.56 13.30
N ARG A 348 34.25 4.21 13.93
CA ARG A 348 34.06 4.34 15.39
C ARG A 348 34.21 3.05 16.20
N ALA A 349 34.40 1.90 15.52
CA ALA A 349 34.39 0.56 16.14
C ALA A 349 33.10 0.24 16.96
N ASP A 350 32.08 1.11 16.89
CA ASP A 350 30.81 0.95 17.59
C ASP A 350 29.80 0.18 16.73
N LYS A 351 29.15 -0.79 17.35
CA LYS A 351 28.12 -1.61 16.69
C LYS A 351 26.81 -0.83 16.69
N CYS A 352 26.53 -0.13 15.59
CA CYS A 352 25.20 0.47 15.37
C CYS A 352 24.21 -0.58 14.89
N ALA A 353 23.12 -0.78 15.62
CA ALA A 353 21.98 -1.60 15.18
C ALA A 353 21.00 -0.75 14.38
N VAL A 354 20.69 -1.18 13.16
CA VAL A 354 19.84 -0.44 12.22
C VAL A 354 18.48 -1.14 12.12
N PHE A 355 17.43 -0.42 12.49
CA PHE A 355 16.04 -0.84 12.36
C PHE A 355 15.41 -0.09 11.20
N VAL A 356 15.00 -0.79 10.15
CA VAL A 356 14.29 -0.19 9.01
C VAL A 356 12.80 -0.40 9.17
N VAL A 357 12.04 0.71 9.24
CA VAL A 357 10.61 0.72 9.55
C VAL A 357 9.79 0.99 8.29
N PRO A 358 9.02 0.00 7.78
CA PRO A 358 7.99 0.24 6.78
C PRO A 358 6.69 0.71 7.47
N PHE A 359 6.29 1.96 7.24
CA PHE A 359 5.11 2.53 7.91
C PHE A 359 4.11 3.20 6.96
N VAL A 360 4.53 3.55 5.74
CA VAL A 360 3.66 4.19 4.73
C VAL A 360 2.78 3.20 3.94
N PHE A 361 2.91 1.91 4.27
CA PHE A 361 2.06 0.81 3.83
C PHE A 361 1.76 -0.08 5.03
N THR A 362 0.57 -0.69 5.05
CA THR A 362 0.03 -1.38 6.23
C THR A 362 0.31 -2.88 6.25
N SER A 363 0.78 -3.46 5.16
CA SER A 363 1.04 -4.89 5.03
C SER A 363 2.34 -5.17 4.29
N ASP A 364 2.89 -6.35 4.48
CA ASP A 364 4.04 -6.79 3.71
C ASP A 364 3.72 -6.83 2.21
N HIS A 365 4.71 -6.48 1.40
CA HIS A 365 4.61 -6.39 -0.05
C HIS A 365 6.02 -6.48 -0.65
N ILE A 366 6.13 -6.28 -1.97
CA ILE A 366 7.42 -6.40 -2.67
C ILE A 366 8.49 -5.46 -2.11
N GLU A 367 8.12 -4.26 -1.65
CA GLU A 367 9.09 -3.30 -1.12
C GLU A 367 9.64 -3.75 0.24
N THR A 368 8.86 -4.45 1.06
CA THR A 368 9.38 -5.00 2.33
C THR A 368 10.11 -6.32 2.11
N LEU A 369 9.45 -7.30 1.51
CA LEU A 369 9.94 -8.69 1.40
C LEU A 369 11.08 -8.85 0.39
N PHE A 370 11.19 -7.95 -0.58
CA PHE A 370 12.27 -7.98 -1.57
C PHE A 370 13.22 -6.80 -1.38
N GLU A 371 12.74 -5.55 -1.42
CA GLU A 371 13.66 -4.41 -1.36
C GLU A 371 14.31 -4.27 0.01
N LEU A 372 13.55 -4.27 1.12
CA LEU A 372 14.15 -4.15 2.46
C LEU A 372 14.89 -5.43 2.89
N ASP A 373 14.28 -6.61 2.73
CA ASP A 373 14.84 -7.88 3.22
C ASP A 373 15.99 -8.44 2.41
N ILE A 374 16.06 -8.11 1.11
CA ILE A 374 17.05 -8.68 0.20
C ILE A 374 17.96 -7.59 -0.37
N GLU A 375 17.41 -6.59 -1.08
CA GLU A 375 18.26 -5.58 -1.74
C GLU A 375 18.99 -4.70 -0.71
N TYR A 376 18.30 -4.15 0.28
CA TYR A 376 18.89 -3.23 1.25
C TYR A 376 19.59 -3.95 2.41
N LYS A 377 19.16 -5.16 2.77
CA LYS A 377 19.97 -6.01 3.63
C LYS A 377 21.36 -6.25 3.04
N HIS A 378 21.43 -6.57 1.74
CA HIS A 378 22.71 -6.71 1.03
C HIS A 378 23.52 -5.41 0.98
N VAL A 379 22.87 -4.26 0.82
CA VAL A 379 23.54 -2.95 0.92
C VAL A 379 24.11 -2.73 2.31
N ALA A 380 23.34 -3.03 3.36
CA ALA A 380 23.76 -2.90 4.76
C ALA A 380 24.95 -3.82 5.07
N GLU A 381 24.89 -5.09 4.66
CA GLU A 381 25.98 -6.06 4.81
C GLU A 381 27.27 -5.58 4.13
N LYS A 382 27.19 -5.11 2.88
CA LYS A 382 28.33 -4.50 2.16
C LYS A 382 28.87 -3.25 2.84
N ALA A 383 28.00 -2.44 3.43
CA ALA A 383 28.38 -1.27 4.19
C ALA A 383 29.08 -1.63 5.52
N GLY A 384 28.98 -2.87 5.99
CA GLY A 384 29.55 -3.35 7.25
C GLY A 384 28.59 -3.24 8.44
N ILE A 385 27.29 -3.07 8.19
CA ILE A 385 26.26 -3.06 9.24
C ILE A 385 25.98 -4.50 9.62
N ALA A 386 26.45 -4.92 10.80
CA ALA A 386 26.27 -6.29 11.29
C ALA A 386 24.83 -6.56 11.76
N GLN A 387 24.15 -5.54 12.28
CA GLN A 387 22.80 -5.65 12.85
C GLN A 387 21.84 -4.84 12.00
N TYR A 388 21.24 -5.49 10.99
CA TYR A 388 20.20 -4.91 10.15
C TYR A 388 18.89 -5.67 10.40
N ILE A 389 17.89 -4.96 10.92
CA ILE A 389 16.60 -5.51 11.30
C ILE A 389 15.53 -4.75 10.52
N ARG A 390 14.73 -5.44 9.72
CA ARG A 390 13.47 -4.88 9.22
C ARG A 390 12.41 -5.04 10.30
N VAL A 391 11.79 -3.94 10.70
CA VAL A 391 10.62 -3.97 11.57
C VAL A 391 9.44 -4.59 10.80
N PRO A 392 8.70 -5.57 11.36
CA PRO A 392 7.57 -6.19 10.69
C PRO A 392 6.51 -5.17 10.26
N ALA A 393 5.88 -5.39 9.11
CA ALA A 393 4.72 -4.61 8.70
C ALA A 393 3.54 -4.82 9.68
N LEU A 394 2.52 -3.96 9.61
CA LEU A 394 1.40 -4.05 10.55
C LEU A 394 0.61 -5.35 10.35
N ASN A 395 0.37 -5.77 9.11
CA ASN A 395 -0.29 -7.02 8.75
C ASN A 395 -1.60 -7.22 9.57
N ASP A 396 -1.68 -8.26 10.39
CA ASP A 396 -2.81 -8.59 11.27
C ASP A 396 -2.60 -8.14 12.73
N SER A 397 -1.73 -7.16 12.99
CA SER A 397 -1.52 -6.60 14.33
C SER A 397 -2.86 -6.24 14.98
N PRO A 398 -3.20 -6.78 16.16
CA PRO A 398 -4.47 -6.48 16.83
C PRO A 398 -4.68 -4.98 17.08
N ILE A 399 -3.63 -4.26 17.46
CA ILE A 399 -3.68 -2.79 17.66
C ILE A 399 -3.94 -2.07 16.33
N PHE A 400 -3.41 -2.59 15.23
CA PHE A 400 -3.67 -2.02 13.91
C PHE A 400 -5.11 -2.30 13.45
N ILE A 401 -5.65 -3.49 13.68
CA ILE A 401 -7.07 -3.77 13.40
C ILE A 401 -7.96 -2.85 14.25
N ASP A 402 -7.62 -2.64 15.54
CA ASP A 402 -8.32 -1.67 16.39
C ASP A 402 -8.23 -0.24 15.85
N ALA A 403 -7.13 0.12 15.18
CA ALA A 403 -6.99 1.40 14.51
C ALA A 403 -7.94 1.49 13.31
N LEU A 404 -7.97 0.49 12.43
CA LEU A 404 -8.85 0.46 11.26
C LEU A 404 -10.32 0.59 11.66
N SER A 405 -10.78 -0.18 12.65
CA SER A 405 -12.16 -0.12 13.13
C SER A 405 -12.47 1.22 13.79
N ALA A 406 -11.56 1.77 14.61
CA ALA A 406 -11.78 3.08 15.23
C ALA A 406 -11.86 4.21 14.18
N ILE A 407 -11.00 4.20 13.16
CA ILE A 407 -11.00 5.20 12.08
C ILE A 407 -12.36 5.19 11.35
N VAL A 408 -12.85 4.00 11.00
CA VAL A 408 -14.14 3.87 10.30
C VAL A 408 -15.29 4.25 11.23
N GLN A 409 -15.28 3.80 12.49
CA GLN A 409 -16.30 4.16 13.49
C GLN A 409 -16.38 5.68 13.67
N GLU A 410 -15.24 6.35 13.91
CA GLU A 410 -15.20 7.80 14.05
C GLU A 410 -15.74 8.52 12.82
N HIS A 411 -15.44 8.02 11.62
CA HIS A 411 -15.94 8.58 10.37
C HIS A 411 -17.46 8.45 10.25
N LEU A 412 -18.01 7.28 10.59
CA LEU A 412 -19.46 7.03 10.58
C LEU A 412 -20.18 7.90 11.62
N LEU A 413 -19.63 8.03 12.84
CA LEU A 413 -20.19 8.86 13.91
C LEU A 413 -20.16 10.35 13.60
N LYS A 414 -19.08 10.84 12.98
CA LYS A 414 -18.96 12.25 12.56
C LYS A 414 -19.97 12.63 11.49
N GLN A 415 -20.53 11.66 10.77
CA GLN A 415 -21.45 11.88 9.65
C GLN A 415 -20.87 12.87 8.62
N SER A 416 -19.57 12.74 8.33
CA SER A 416 -18.87 13.53 7.30
C SER A 416 -18.70 12.73 6.01
N ASN A 417 -18.67 13.44 4.88
CA ASN A 417 -18.38 12.84 3.59
C ASN A 417 -16.88 12.61 3.34
N MET A 418 -16.01 13.34 4.03
CA MET A 418 -14.57 13.38 3.75
C MET A 418 -13.78 13.92 4.93
N THR A 419 -12.45 13.76 4.92
CA THR A 419 -11.61 14.50 5.88
C THR A 419 -11.57 15.99 5.55
N ALA A 420 -11.25 16.81 6.55
CA ALA A 420 -11.18 18.27 6.40
C ALA A 420 -10.20 18.67 5.28
N ASP A 421 -9.07 17.98 5.12
CA ASP A 421 -8.06 18.34 4.11
C ASP A 421 -8.36 17.82 2.71
N TYR A 422 -9.44 17.05 2.52
CA TYR A 422 -9.73 16.46 1.21
C TYR A 422 -10.08 17.51 0.16
N HIS A 423 -10.81 18.58 0.52
CA HIS A 423 -11.19 19.62 -0.45
C HIS A 423 -10.02 20.49 -0.94
N TRP A 424 -8.88 20.45 -0.24
CA TRP A 424 -7.68 21.17 -0.65
C TRP A 424 -6.93 20.39 -1.75
N ARG A 425 -7.05 20.90 -2.99
CA ARG A 425 -6.26 20.44 -4.13
C ARG A 425 -4.82 20.94 -4.00
N CYS A 426 -3.88 20.19 -4.59
CA CYS A 426 -2.52 20.69 -4.79
C CYS A 426 -2.58 22.03 -5.57
N PRO A 427 -1.81 23.07 -5.19
CA PRO A 427 -1.81 24.35 -5.88
C PRO A 427 -1.56 24.24 -7.39
N GLY A 428 -0.71 23.29 -7.82
CA GLY A 428 -0.46 23.03 -9.23
C GLY A 428 -1.43 22.04 -9.90
N CYS A 429 -2.57 21.70 -9.29
CA CYS A 429 -3.48 20.67 -9.80
C CYS A 429 -4.23 21.13 -11.05
N ASN A 430 -4.25 20.24 -12.05
CA ASN A 430 -4.91 20.42 -13.34
C ASN A 430 -5.78 19.21 -13.71
N ASN A 431 -6.16 18.40 -12.71
CA ASN A 431 -7.00 17.22 -12.89
C ASN A 431 -8.39 17.53 -12.35
N ASP A 432 -9.37 17.59 -13.23
CA ASP A 432 -10.74 18.01 -12.90
C ASP A 432 -11.45 17.06 -11.94
N LEU A 433 -11.09 15.77 -11.97
CA LEU A 433 -11.62 14.74 -11.06
C LEU A 433 -10.98 14.79 -9.66
N CYS A 434 -9.87 15.53 -9.50
CA CYS A 434 -9.14 15.54 -8.23
C CYS A 434 -10.03 16.05 -7.08
N ARG A 435 -10.04 15.32 -5.97
CA ARG A 435 -10.80 15.67 -4.75
C ARG A 435 -12.32 15.71 -4.93
N SER A 436 -12.86 15.07 -5.96
CA SER A 436 -14.31 14.98 -6.11
C SER A 436 -14.92 13.86 -5.26
N ILE A 437 -16.24 13.91 -5.08
CA ILE A 437 -17.06 12.84 -4.51
C ILE A 437 -18.34 12.69 -5.34
N VAL A 438 -18.66 11.45 -5.74
CA VAL A 438 -19.91 11.14 -6.43
C VAL A 438 -20.98 10.80 -5.39
N ASN A 439 -22.18 11.35 -5.55
CA ASN A 439 -23.35 11.10 -4.68
C ASN A 439 -23.02 11.03 -3.18
N PRO A 440 -22.56 12.13 -2.56
CA PRO A 440 -22.20 12.16 -1.14
C PRO A 440 -23.37 11.73 -0.24
N LYS A 441 -23.07 11.03 0.86
CA LYS A 441 -24.08 10.55 1.83
C LYS A 441 -24.71 11.67 2.65
N PHE A 442 -23.93 12.65 3.08
CA PHE A 442 -24.36 13.70 4.01
C PHE A 442 -24.49 15.05 3.30
N GLU A 443 -25.57 15.79 3.51
CA GLU A 443 -25.83 17.03 2.76
C GLU A 443 -24.95 18.23 3.23
N GLN A 444 -24.40 18.18 4.45
CA GLN A 444 -23.75 19.32 5.13
C GLN A 444 -22.41 19.79 4.56
N HIS A 445 -21.97 19.26 3.41
CA HIS A 445 -20.78 19.74 2.69
C HIS A 445 -21.04 19.87 1.18
N ALA A 446 -22.26 20.23 0.78
CA ALA A 446 -22.68 20.38 -0.61
C ALA A 446 -21.88 21.41 -1.46
N THR A 447 -20.96 22.17 -0.85
CA THR A 447 -19.96 22.99 -1.56
C THR A 447 -18.75 22.20 -2.06
N ALA A 448 -18.58 20.93 -1.67
CA ALA A 448 -17.64 20.03 -2.34
C ALA A 448 -18.16 19.82 -3.77
N GLN A 449 -17.42 20.34 -4.75
CA GLN A 449 -17.77 20.32 -6.18
C GLN A 449 -18.40 18.98 -6.58
N ARG A 450 -19.73 18.94 -6.68
CA ARG A 450 -20.45 17.85 -7.35
C ARG A 450 -19.73 17.62 -8.66
N VAL A 451 -19.30 16.38 -8.93
CA VAL A 451 -18.68 16.06 -10.21
C VAL A 451 -19.66 16.51 -11.29
N LYS A 452 -19.28 17.51 -12.10
CA LYS A 452 -20.04 17.78 -13.31
C LYS A 452 -19.87 16.55 -14.18
N LEU A 453 -20.95 15.84 -14.49
CA LEU A 453 -20.96 14.64 -15.35
C LEU A 453 -20.12 14.82 -16.63
N ALA A 454 -20.04 16.05 -17.16
CA ALA A 454 -19.19 16.40 -18.30
C ALA A 454 -17.67 16.17 -18.07
N MET A 455 -17.18 16.18 -16.83
CA MET A 455 -15.76 15.95 -16.47
C MET A 455 -15.38 14.46 -16.38
N LEU A 456 -16.36 13.55 -16.47
CA LEU A 456 -16.17 12.09 -16.41
C LEU A 456 -16.13 11.44 -17.81
N LYS A 457 -16.38 12.22 -18.87
CA LYS A 457 -16.18 11.82 -20.29
C LYS A 457 -14.72 12.01 -20.67
#